data_AF-A0A346XXD0-F1
#
_entry.id   AF-A0A346XXD0-F1
#
_cell.length_a   1.000
_cell.length_b   1.000
_cell.length_c   1.000
_cell.angle_alpha   90.00
_cell.angle_beta   90.00
_cell.angle_gamma   90.00
#
_symmetry.space_group_name_H-M   'P 1'
#
loop_
_entity.id
_entity.type
_entity.pdbx_description
1 polymer ?
#
loop_
_entity_poly.entity_id
_entity_poly.type
_entity_poly.pdbx_seq_one_letter_code
_entity_poly.pdbx_strand_id
1 'polypeptide(L)'
;MYPGMWPSGPVMVSADAVVPVPHSISTTDRIAVLAIGSNANPAQIRRKGIVGEVLLMPTTLQNHLVVHAGHITTYGAVPATVVRWPQASCQVFVAWLTAQQVADTTISEHGNYDLVDLPTDHGVIPGYRARTGVLTDRTGWPIRLAAVEAHGPGLPTMMTQAQALAAHPGPVR
;
A
#
# COMPACT_ATOMS: atom_id res chain seq x y z
N MET A 1 -8.51 11.94 -2.90
CA MET A 1 -7.34 11.59 -2.05
C MET A 1 -7.85 11.06 -0.73
N TYR A 2 -7.29 9.95 -0.21
CA TYR A 2 -7.64 9.52 1.14
C TYR A 2 -6.84 10.31 2.20
N PRO A 3 -7.49 10.83 3.27
CA PRO A 3 -6.83 11.63 4.30
C PRO A 3 -5.90 10.78 5.18
N GLY A 4 -4.85 11.40 5.72
CA GLY A 4 -3.92 10.79 6.68
C GLY A 4 -2.53 10.48 6.11
N MET A 5 -1.57 10.30 7.01
CA MET A 5 -0.19 9.94 6.69
C MET A 5 0.05 8.47 7.00
N TRP A 6 1.07 7.89 6.37
CA TRP A 6 1.61 6.62 6.84
C TRP A 6 2.27 6.83 8.21
N PRO A 7 2.27 5.81 9.08
CA PRO A 7 3.01 5.87 10.34
C PRO A 7 4.50 6.09 10.10
N SER A 8 5.21 6.66 11.07
CA SER A 8 6.68 6.74 11.06
C SER A 8 7.37 5.52 11.69
N GLY A 9 6.59 4.54 12.14
CA GLY A 9 7.06 3.38 12.88
C GLY A 9 5.92 2.38 13.13
N PRO A 10 6.18 1.31 13.90
CA PRO A 10 5.19 0.28 14.14
C PRO A 10 4.00 0.80 14.93
N VAL A 11 2.79 0.60 14.41
CA VAL A 11 1.54 0.99 15.09
C VAL A 11 0.51 -0.13 15.08
N MET A 12 -0.27 -0.18 16.15
CA MET A 12 -1.49 -0.98 16.26
C MET A 12 -2.69 -0.07 16.00
N VAL A 13 -3.55 -0.49 15.08
CA VAL A 13 -4.74 0.23 14.66
C VAL A 13 -5.97 -0.55 15.09
N SER A 14 -6.88 0.10 15.82
CA SER A 14 -8.21 -0.41 16.17
C SER A 14 -9.28 0.60 15.78
N ALA A 15 -10.55 0.24 15.94
CA ALA A 15 -11.67 1.17 15.71
C ALA A 15 -11.51 2.48 16.50
N ASP A 16 -10.99 2.39 17.73
CA ASP A 16 -10.97 3.50 18.68
C ASP A 16 -9.65 4.27 18.68
N ALA A 17 -8.52 3.62 18.34
CA ALA A 17 -7.21 4.21 18.53
C ALA A 17 -6.16 3.79 17.49
N VAL A 18 -5.12 4.62 17.41
CA VAL A 18 -3.84 4.28 16.77
C VAL A 18 -2.77 4.47 17.83
N VAL A 19 -2.15 3.36 18.26
CA VAL A 19 -1.18 3.35 19.35
C VAL A 19 0.12 2.66 18.91
N PRO A 20 1.27 2.92 19.56
CA PRO A 20 2.47 2.14 19.32
C PRO A 20 2.22 0.64 19.56
N VAL A 21 2.87 -0.22 18.77
CA VAL A 21 2.78 -1.67 18.96
C VAL A 21 3.36 -2.05 20.33
N PRO A 22 2.59 -2.73 21.21
CA PRO A 22 3.11 -3.17 22.51
C PRO A 22 4.25 -4.18 22.36
N HIS A 23 5.26 -4.13 23.23
CA HIS A 23 6.41 -5.03 23.17
C HIS A 23 6.06 -6.53 23.30
N SER A 24 4.92 -6.86 23.90
CA SER A 24 4.48 -8.24 24.17
C SER A 24 3.57 -8.83 23.09
N ILE A 25 3.26 -8.08 22.02
CA ILE A 25 2.27 -8.56 21.04
C ILE A 25 2.84 -9.67 20.16
N SER A 26 2.06 -10.73 19.96
CA SER A 26 2.41 -11.85 19.11
C SER A 26 1.79 -11.72 17.72
N THR A 27 2.54 -12.16 16.71
CA THR A 27 2.09 -12.30 15.32
C THR A 27 1.89 -13.75 14.89
N THR A 28 2.08 -14.73 15.79
CA THR A 28 2.06 -16.17 15.47
C THR A 28 0.77 -16.63 14.78
N ASP A 29 -0.39 -16.14 15.23
CA ASP A 29 -1.70 -16.50 14.67
C ASP A 29 -2.21 -15.49 13.63
N ARG A 30 -1.30 -14.66 13.10
CA ARG A 30 -1.60 -13.61 12.12
C ARG A 30 -0.93 -13.90 10.79
N ILE A 31 -1.61 -13.49 9.74
CA ILE A 31 -1.15 -13.55 8.36
C ILE A 31 -0.52 -12.21 8.03
N ALA A 32 0.72 -12.24 7.54
CA ALA A 32 1.41 -11.08 7.01
C ALA A 32 0.88 -10.75 5.61
N VAL A 33 0.46 -9.50 5.39
CA VAL A 33 0.07 -8.97 4.08
C VAL A 33 0.76 -7.63 3.87
N LEU A 34 1.34 -7.41 2.70
CA LEU A 34 2.00 -6.14 2.39
C LEU A 34 0.98 -5.00 2.37
N ALA A 35 1.23 -3.98 3.18
CA ALA A 35 0.41 -2.80 3.30
C ALA A 35 1.05 -1.64 2.53
N ILE A 36 0.36 -1.21 1.48
CA ILE A 36 0.68 -0.01 0.69
C ILE A 36 -0.58 0.81 0.45
N GLY A 37 -0.38 2.05 0.03
CA GLY A 37 -1.46 3.00 -0.23
C GLY A 37 -2.41 3.17 0.97
N SER A 38 -3.70 2.91 0.74
CA SER A 38 -4.72 3.00 1.78
C SER A 38 -4.58 1.93 2.88
N ASN A 39 -4.00 0.77 2.55
CA ASN A 39 -3.78 -0.31 3.52
C ASN A 39 -2.65 -0.01 4.50
N ALA A 40 -1.78 0.97 4.20
CA ALA A 40 -0.77 1.49 5.13
C ALA A 40 -1.23 2.76 5.86
N ASN A 41 -2.45 3.24 5.64
CA ASN A 41 -2.98 4.44 6.26
C ASN A 41 -3.95 4.08 7.41
N PRO A 42 -3.60 4.38 8.69
CA PRO A 42 -4.44 4.06 9.83
C PRO A 42 -5.86 4.65 9.76
N ALA A 43 -6.02 5.86 9.22
CA ALA A 43 -7.33 6.48 9.07
C ALA A 43 -8.21 5.71 8.06
N GLN A 44 -7.61 5.14 7.02
CA GLN A 44 -8.32 4.30 6.05
C GLN A 44 -8.65 2.91 6.61
N ILE A 45 -7.74 2.27 7.33
CA ILE A 45 -8.01 1.01 8.03
C ILE A 45 -9.22 1.18 8.97
N ARG A 46 -9.25 2.26 9.76
CA ARG A 46 -10.38 2.58 10.64
C ARG A 46 -11.67 2.83 9.87
N ARG A 47 -11.61 3.57 8.76
CA ARG A 47 -12.77 3.81 7.89
C ARG A 47 -13.33 2.53 7.28
N LYS A 48 -12.49 1.54 6.97
CA LYS A 48 -12.92 0.22 6.46
C LYS A 48 -13.68 -0.58 7.53
N GLY A 49 -13.59 -0.21 8.80
CA GLY A 49 -14.31 -0.89 9.90
C GLY A 49 -13.82 -2.31 10.15
N ILE A 50 -12.54 -2.59 9.87
CA ILE A 50 -11.93 -3.89 10.13
C ILE A 50 -12.05 -4.18 11.65
N VAL A 51 -12.69 -5.30 11.98
CA VAL A 51 -12.92 -5.69 13.38
C VAL A 51 -11.61 -6.16 14.01
N GLY A 52 -11.35 -5.71 15.24
CA GLY A 52 -10.15 -6.04 16.01
C GLY A 52 -8.94 -5.17 15.68
N GLU A 53 -7.77 -5.64 16.07
CA GLU A 53 -6.51 -4.89 15.93
C GLU A 53 -5.77 -5.30 14.66
N VAL A 54 -5.25 -4.30 13.92
CA VAL A 54 -4.33 -4.47 12.79
C VAL A 54 -2.96 -3.95 13.20
N LEU A 55 -1.92 -4.77 13.10
CA LEU A 55 -0.55 -4.34 13.39
C LEU A 55 0.12 -3.95 12.09
N LEU A 56 0.53 -2.69 11.97
CA LEU A 56 1.38 -2.20 10.89
C LEU A 56 2.82 -2.19 11.39
N MET A 57 3.69 -3.01 10.79
CA MET A 57 5.12 -3.04 11.10
C MET A 57 5.93 -2.64 9.86
N PRO A 58 6.94 -1.76 9.97
CA PRO A 58 7.77 -1.37 8.83
C PRO A 58 8.47 -2.58 8.19
N THR A 59 8.68 -2.52 6.88
CA THR A 59 9.48 -3.49 6.11
C THR A 59 10.03 -2.80 4.86
N THR A 60 11.07 -3.38 4.28
CA THR A 60 11.61 -2.94 3.01
C THR A 60 11.14 -3.86 1.89
N LEU A 61 10.30 -3.35 0.99
CA LEU A 61 9.96 -4.02 -0.28
C LEU A 61 11.17 -4.00 -1.20
N GLN A 62 11.52 -5.13 -1.80
CA GLN A 62 12.70 -5.28 -2.66
C GLN A 62 12.32 -5.45 -4.12
N ASN A 63 13.18 -4.98 -5.03
CA ASN A 63 13.07 -5.12 -6.49
C ASN A 63 11.74 -4.60 -7.08
N HIS A 64 11.07 -3.70 -6.37
CA HIS A 64 9.78 -3.13 -6.75
C HIS A 64 9.68 -1.68 -6.29
N LEU A 65 8.83 -0.93 -6.97
CA LEU A 65 8.41 0.41 -6.59
C LEU A 65 6.95 0.45 -6.22
N VAL A 66 6.58 1.30 -5.27
CA VAL A 66 5.18 1.69 -5.04
C VAL A 66 4.84 2.88 -5.92
N VAL A 67 3.86 2.69 -6.80
CA VAL A 67 3.46 3.63 -7.85
C VAL A 67 1.97 3.87 -7.82
N HIS A 68 1.50 4.87 -8.55
CA HIS A 68 0.07 5.09 -8.76
C HIS A 68 -0.51 4.01 -9.67
N ALA A 69 -1.66 3.46 -9.30
CA ALA A 69 -2.40 2.52 -10.14
C ALA A 69 -2.98 3.24 -11.37
N GLY A 70 -3.13 2.52 -12.48
CA GLY A 70 -3.66 3.03 -13.74
C GLY A 70 -5.17 3.31 -13.74
N HIS A 71 -5.77 3.67 -12.60
CA HIS A 71 -7.19 4.04 -12.53
C HIS A 71 -7.46 5.02 -11.39
N ILE A 72 -8.63 5.66 -11.43
CA ILE A 72 -9.13 6.55 -10.38
C ILE A 72 -10.35 5.88 -9.74
N THR A 73 -10.40 5.85 -8.41
CA THR A 73 -11.54 5.28 -7.69
C THR A 73 -12.79 6.15 -7.85
N THR A 74 -13.96 5.57 -7.62
CA THR A 74 -15.25 6.29 -7.65
C THR A 74 -15.32 7.47 -6.68
N TYR A 75 -14.50 7.47 -5.62
CA TYR A 75 -14.39 8.53 -4.64
C TYR A 75 -13.21 9.48 -4.89
N GLY A 76 -12.62 9.48 -6.10
CA GLY A 76 -11.63 10.46 -6.53
C GLY A 76 -10.26 10.31 -5.87
N ALA A 77 -9.81 9.07 -5.62
CA ALA A 77 -8.43 8.78 -5.22
C ALA A 77 -7.70 8.07 -6.35
N VAL A 78 -6.38 8.29 -6.42
CA VAL A 78 -5.48 7.49 -7.26
C VAL A 78 -4.86 6.44 -6.35
N PRO A 79 -5.23 5.14 -6.49
CA PRO A 79 -4.71 4.10 -5.62
C PRO A 79 -3.22 3.87 -5.80
N ALA A 80 -2.64 3.13 -4.85
CA ALA A 80 -1.29 2.61 -5.00
C ALA A 80 -1.32 1.22 -5.65
N THR A 81 -0.22 0.86 -6.31
CA THR A 81 0.09 -0.49 -6.76
C THR A 81 1.62 -0.69 -6.75
N VAL A 82 2.08 -1.88 -7.07
CA VAL A 82 3.50 -2.21 -7.21
C VAL A 82 3.87 -2.46 -8.66
N VAL A 83 5.10 -2.10 -9.02
CA VAL A 83 5.72 -2.45 -10.31
C VAL A 83 7.13 -2.97 -10.07
N ARG A 84 7.54 -3.99 -10.82
CA ARG A 84 8.90 -4.53 -10.72
C ARG A 84 9.91 -3.48 -11.17
N TRP A 85 10.93 -3.30 -10.37
CA TRP A 85 12.06 -2.42 -10.65
C TRP A 85 13.34 -3.02 -10.07
N PRO A 86 14.19 -3.64 -10.90
CA PRO A 86 15.41 -4.28 -10.42
C PRO A 86 16.26 -3.34 -9.57
N GLN A 87 16.80 -3.86 -8.45
CA GLN A 87 17.68 -3.11 -7.54
C GLN A 87 17.03 -1.91 -6.84
N ALA A 88 15.71 -1.72 -6.95
CA ALA A 88 15.01 -0.75 -6.11
C ALA A 88 14.59 -1.35 -4.77
N SER A 89 14.41 -0.48 -3.79
CA SER A 89 13.75 -0.77 -2.53
C SER A 89 12.76 0.33 -2.15
N CYS A 90 11.70 -0.02 -1.42
CA CYS A 90 10.72 0.93 -0.89
C CYS A 90 10.46 0.69 0.60
N GLN A 91 10.36 1.77 1.39
CA GLN A 91 9.92 1.70 2.78
C GLN A 91 8.39 1.58 2.84
N VAL A 92 7.91 0.42 3.28
CA VAL A 92 6.47 0.09 3.35
C VAL A 92 6.14 -0.59 4.68
N PHE A 93 4.93 -1.14 4.79
CA PHE A 93 4.49 -1.84 5.99
C PHE A 93 4.03 -3.26 5.67
N VAL A 94 4.12 -4.13 6.67
CA VAL A 94 3.36 -5.38 6.75
C VAL A 94 2.17 -5.13 7.66
N ALA A 95 0.97 -5.45 7.20
CA ALA A 95 -0.20 -5.60 8.05
C ALA A 95 -0.27 -7.06 8.54
N TRP A 96 -0.24 -7.24 9.86
CA TRP A 96 -0.49 -8.55 10.48
C TRP A 96 -1.97 -8.68 10.83
N LEU A 97 -2.64 -9.53 10.07
CA LEU A 97 -4.09 -9.65 10.02
C LEU A 97 -4.53 -11.03 10.52
N THR A 98 -5.70 -11.13 11.16
CA THR A 98 -6.35 -12.43 11.35
C THR A 98 -6.88 -12.96 10.01
N ALA A 99 -7.19 -14.26 9.93
CA ALA A 99 -7.76 -14.85 8.71
C ALA A 99 -9.03 -14.12 8.23
N GLN A 100 -9.91 -13.69 9.16
CA GLN A 100 -11.11 -12.92 8.82
C GLN A 100 -10.74 -11.54 8.23
N GLN A 101 -9.78 -10.84 8.83
CA GLN A 101 -9.35 -9.53 8.33
C GLN A 101 -8.70 -9.61 6.93
N VAL A 102 -8.02 -10.72 6.60
CA VAL A 102 -7.52 -10.98 5.24
C VAL A 102 -8.66 -11.17 4.26
N ALA A 103 -9.71 -11.91 4.64
CA ALA A 103 -10.89 -12.10 3.80
C ALA A 103 -11.59 -10.75 3.53
N ASP A 104 -11.80 -9.94 4.58
CA ASP A 104 -12.41 -8.61 4.47
C ASP A 104 -11.58 -7.68 3.58
N THR A 105 -10.24 -7.70 3.73
CA THR A 105 -9.33 -6.92 2.90
C THR A 105 -9.44 -7.35 1.44
N THR A 106 -9.40 -8.65 1.17
CA THR A 106 -9.50 -9.22 -0.19
C THR A 106 -10.82 -8.85 -0.86
N ILE A 107 -11.93 -8.92 -0.12
CA ILE A 107 -13.24 -8.46 -0.60
C ILE A 107 -13.16 -6.98 -0.96
N SER A 108 -12.55 -6.14 -0.10
CA SER A 108 -12.40 -4.69 -0.30
C SER A 108 -11.53 -4.29 -1.51
N GLU A 109 -10.72 -5.20 -2.05
CA GLU A 109 -9.96 -4.95 -3.28
C GLU A 109 -10.77 -5.26 -4.57
N HIS A 110 -12.04 -5.72 -4.44
CA HIS A 110 -13.10 -5.77 -5.46
C HIS A 110 -12.67 -6.33 -6.84
N GLY A 111 -11.73 -7.29 -6.89
CA GLY A 111 -11.23 -7.86 -8.14
C GLY A 111 -10.40 -6.91 -9.01
N ASN A 112 -10.10 -5.70 -8.53
CA ASN A 112 -9.21 -4.75 -9.20
C ASN A 112 -7.73 -5.08 -8.96
N TYR A 113 -7.45 -6.01 -8.06
CA TYR A 113 -6.10 -6.41 -7.67
C TYR A 113 -5.92 -7.91 -7.70
N ASP A 114 -4.71 -8.33 -8.05
CA ASP A 114 -4.21 -9.69 -7.86
C ASP A 114 -3.41 -9.79 -6.58
N LEU A 115 -3.58 -10.88 -5.84
CA LEU A 115 -2.66 -11.24 -4.77
C LEU A 115 -1.38 -11.79 -5.41
N VAL A 116 -0.24 -11.18 -5.13
CA VAL A 116 1.06 -11.55 -5.67
C VAL A 116 2.10 -11.65 -4.56
N ASP A 117 3.06 -12.55 -4.75
CA ASP A 117 4.20 -12.73 -3.86
C ASP A 117 5.23 -11.62 -4.08
N LEU A 118 5.54 -10.86 -3.02
CA LEU A 118 6.45 -9.72 -3.09
C LEU A 118 7.65 -9.94 -2.16
N PRO A 119 8.89 -9.81 -2.68
CA PRO A 119 10.08 -10.01 -1.87
C PRO A 119 10.31 -8.79 -0.97
N THR A 120 10.56 -9.06 0.31
CA THR A 120 10.88 -8.06 1.33
C THR A 120 12.15 -8.45 2.07
N ASP A 121 12.66 -7.57 2.93
CA ASP A 121 13.73 -7.88 3.88
C ASP A 121 13.35 -8.94 4.94
N HIS A 122 12.06 -9.26 5.06
CA HIS A 122 11.53 -10.32 5.93
C HIS A 122 11.06 -11.57 5.16
N GLY A 123 11.47 -11.72 3.90
CA GLY A 123 11.08 -12.83 3.03
C GLY A 123 9.95 -12.47 2.07
N VAL A 124 9.27 -13.47 1.53
CA VAL A 124 8.19 -13.26 0.55
C VAL A 124 6.87 -13.04 1.30
N ILE A 125 6.22 -11.91 1.04
CA ILE A 125 4.96 -11.51 1.66
C ILE A 125 3.92 -11.25 0.56
N PRO A 126 2.70 -11.79 0.68
CA PRO A 126 1.66 -11.53 -0.30
C PRO A 126 1.21 -10.07 -0.24
N GLY A 127 0.95 -9.45 -1.39
CA GLY A 127 0.43 -8.10 -1.50
C GLY A 127 -0.46 -7.92 -2.72
N TYR A 128 -1.22 -6.83 -2.75
CA TYR A 128 -2.18 -6.55 -3.81
C TYR A 128 -1.56 -5.71 -4.93
N ARG A 129 -1.58 -6.22 -6.15
CA ARG A 129 -1.15 -5.52 -7.37
C ARG A 129 -2.34 -5.22 -8.28
N ALA A 130 -2.53 -3.96 -8.63
CA ALA A 130 -3.65 -3.53 -9.49
C ALA A 130 -3.59 -4.20 -10.88
N ARG A 131 -4.74 -4.67 -11.36
CA ARG A 131 -4.94 -5.23 -12.70
C ARG A 131 -4.99 -4.17 -13.79
N THR A 132 -5.35 -2.96 -13.42
CA THR A 132 -5.43 -1.80 -14.34
C THR A 132 -4.05 -1.27 -14.76
N GLY A 133 -2.97 -1.95 -14.40
CA GLY A 133 -1.61 -1.47 -14.62
C GLY A 133 -1.26 -0.27 -13.75
N VAL A 134 -0.32 0.54 -14.25
CA VAL A 134 0.27 1.67 -13.54
C VAL A 134 0.00 2.96 -14.29
N LEU A 135 -0.16 4.06 -13.54
CA LEU A 135 -0.18 5.39 -14.14
C LEU A 135 1.22 5.74 -14.64
N THR A 136 1.30 6.24 -15.86
CA THR A 136 2.56 6.61 -16.51
C THR A 136 2.63 8.10 -16.82
N ASP A 137 3.85 8.62 -16.85
CA ASP A 137 4.11 9.96 -17.37
C ASP A 137 4.06 9.97 -18.92
N ARG A 138 4.30 11.15 -19.51
CA ARG A 138 4.29 11.34 -20.97
C ARG A 138 5.35 10.52 -21.74
N THR A 139 6.35 9.95 -21.06
CA THR A 139 7.38 9.11 -21.68
C THR A 139 7.12 7.62 -21.45
N GLY A 140 6.00 7.27 -20.80
CA GLY A 140 5.60 5.89 -20.52
C GLY A 140 6.19 5.32 -19.24
N TRP A 141 6.89 6.11 -18.43
CA TRP A 141 7.48 5.62 -17.17
C TRP A 141 6.46 5.64 -16.03
N PRO A 142 6.47 4.65 -15.13
CA PRO A 142 5.58 4.62 -13.98
C PRO A 142 5.77 5.85 -13.07
N ILE A 143 4.68 6.40 -12.53
CA ILE A 143 4.76 7.52 -11.59
C ILE A 143 4.78 7.01 -10.16
N ARG A 144 5.88 7.26 -9.43
CA ARG A 144 6.02 6.85 -8.02
C ARG A 144 5.06 7.59 -7.11
N LEU A 145 4.60 6.87 -6.07
CA LEU A 145 3.82 7.47 -5.00
C LEU A 145 4.74 8.26 -4.08
N ALA A 146 4.64 9.58 -4.07
CA ALA A 146 5.56 10.46 -3.31
C ALA A 146 5.55 10.25 -1.79
N ALA A 147 4.51 9.60 -1.25
CA ALA A 147 4.44 9.25 0.17
C ALA A 147 5.34 8.06 0.55
N VAL A 148 5.97 7.41 -0.43
CA VAL A 148 6.78 6.20 -0.23
C VAL A 148 8.23 6.52 -0.58
N GLU A 149 9.09 6.43 0.43
CA GLU A 149 10.53 6.52 0.22
C GLU A 149 11.01 5.32 -0.60
N ALA A 150 11.81 5.59 -1.63
CA ALA A 150 12.36 4.57 -2.50
C ALA A 150 13.82 4.88 -2.85
N HIS A 151 14.63 3.82 -2.94
CA HIS A 151 16.03 3.89 -3.36
C HIS A 151 16.25 2.96 -4.55
N GLY A 152 17.24 3.26 -5.38
CA GLY A 152 17.58 2.44 -6.56
C GLY A 152 18.06 3.29 -7.72
N PRO A 153 18.59 2.65 -8.78
CA PRO A 153 19.02 3.35 -9.98
C PRO A 153 17.84 3.84 -10.82
N GLY A 154 17.99 5.03 -11.43
CA GLY A 154 17.10 5.53 -12.48
C GLY A 154 15.65 5.77 -12.07
N LEU A 155 15.37 5.99 -10.77
CA LEU A 155 14.01 6.09 -10.26
C LEU A 155 13.16 7.09 -11.06
N PRO A 156 11.91 6.72 -11.42
CA PRO A 156 11.09 7.60 -12.23
C PRO A 156 10.50 8.74 -11.38
N THR A 157 9.83 9.68 -12.06
CA THR A 157 9.18 10.82 -11.42
C THR A 157 8.22 10.37 -10.31
N MET A 158 8.15 11.15 -9.24
CA MET A 158 7.20 10.94 -8.14
C MET A 158 6.14 12.03 -8.12
N MET A 159 4.92 11.65 -7.74
CA MET A 159 3.81 12.57 -7.55
C MET A 159 3.04 12.22 -6.28
N THR A 160 2.52 13.24 -5.61
CA THR A 160 1.45 13.08 -4.61
C THR A 160 0.16 12.63 -5.31
N GLN A 161 -0.81 12.11 -4.56
CA GLN A 161 -2.13 11.81 -5.11
C GLN A 161 -2.80 13.04 -5.75
N ALA A 162 -2.62 14.24 -5.20
CA ALA A 162 -3.19 15.46 -5.74
C ALA A 162 -2.57 15.82 -7.09
N GLN A 163 -1.24 15.72 -7.20
CA GLN A 163 -0.53 15.95 -8.46
C GLN A 163 -0.92 14.93 -9.52
N ALA A 164 -0.98 13.64 -9.18
CA ALA A 164 -1.40 12.59 -10.09
C ALA A 164 -2.84 12.81 -10.59
N LEU A 165 -3.76 13.19 -9.69
CA LEU A 165 -5.14 13.48 -10.06
C LEU A 165 -5.27 14.73 -10.96
N ALA A 166 -4.51 15.78 -10.67
CA ALA A 166 -4.53 17.02 -11.46
C ALA A 166 -3.91 16.83 -12.85
N ALA A 167 -2.87 16.00 -12.96
CA ALA A 167 -2.23 15.67 -14.23
C ALA A 167 -3.07 14.71 -15.10
N HIS A 168 -3.97 13.94 -14.48
CA HIS A 168 -4.80 12.93 -15.14
C HIS A 168 -6.26 13.02 -14.69
N PRO A 169 -7.02 14.04 -15.11
CA PRO A 169 -8.38 14.31 -14.61
C PRO A 169 -9.47 13.37 -15.17
N GLY A 170 -9.12 12.41 -16.04
CA GLY A 170 -10.09 11.52 -16.70
C GLY A 170 -10.00 10.06 -16.24
N PRO A 171 -11.08 9.26 -16.38
CA PRO A 171 -10.98 7.82 -16.21
C PRO A 171 -10.00 7.27 -17.25
N VAL A 172 -8.91 6.67 -16.78
CA VAL A 172 -8.03 5.85 -17.62
C VAL A 172 -8.90 4.68 -18.09
N ARG A 173 -9.16 4.63 -19.40
CA ARG A 173 -9.97 3.59 -20.03
C ARG A 173 -9.22 2.28 -20.10
#